data_AF-A0A7C6HD52-F1
#
_entry.id   AF-A0A7C6HD52-F1
#
_cell.length_a   1.000
_cell.length_b   1.000
_cell.length_c   1.000
_cell.angle_alpha   90.00
_cell.angle_beta   90.00
_cell.angle_gamma   90.00
#
_symmetry.space_group_name_H-M   'P 1'
#
loop_
_entity.id
_entity.type
_entity.pdbx_description
1 polymer ?
#
loop_
_entity_poly.entity_id
_entity_poly.type
_entity_poly.pdbx_seq_one_letter_code
_entity_poly.pdbx_strand_id
1 'polypeptide(L)'
;MKIGCVKLLAELEAYINQSKKALIGNKRVVDFDEIMAIITAIKDSLPNDIKQAQYLLKERDSIMGEARAEADKTLREANQEAEMLVRDAQREARETLKQAEAMADEKLRMANEEAEIIVNEAKHKQMELIDQHQITRMATEQAKNMLEDAKKQAREIRLGGREYVDDMLAKLEAQLEKNLNEVRQNRSTL
;
A
#
# COMPACT_ATOMS: atom_id res chain seq x y z
N MET A 1 56.59 -7.22 -56.04
CA MET A 1 56.30 -7.91 -54.75
C MET A 1 57.62 -8.32 -54.14
N LYS A 2 57.97 -7.85 -52.94
CA LYS A 2 59.12 -8.40 -52.21
C LYS A 2 58.75 -9.80 -51.73
N ILE A 3 59.60 -10.78 -52.02
CA ILE A 3 59.46 -12.15 -51.51
C ILE A 3 59.94 -12.12 -50.06
N GLY A 4 59.07 -12.50 -49.11
CA GLY A 4 59.44 -12.53 -47.68
C GLY A 4 60.48 -13.60 -47.39
N CYS A 5 61.29 -13.39 -46.36
CA CYS A 5 62.39 -14.29 -45.97
C CYS A 5 61.94 -15.74 -45.79
N VAL A 6 60.71 -15.96 -45.30
CA VAL A 6 60.12 -17.31 -45.13
C VAL A 6 59.97 -18.04 -46.46
N LYS A 7 59.60 -17.33 -47.54
CA LYS A 7 59.50 -17.92 -48.88
C LYS A 7 60.87 -18.25 -49.44
N LEU A 8 61.87 -17.38 -49.26
CA LEU A 8 63.25 -17.63 -49.68
C LEU A 8 63.90 -18.80 -48.93
N LEU A 9 63.57 -18.98 -47.65
CA LEU A 9 63.99 -20.15 -46.87
C LEU A 9 63.35 -21.45 -47.41
N ALA A 10 62.07 -21.41 -47.77
CA ALA A 10 61.40 -22.56 -48.40
C ALA A 10 61.99 -22.89 -49.79
N GLU A 11 62.36 -21.86 -50.56
CA GLU A 11 63.06 -22.03 -51.84
C GLU A 11 64.46 -22.66 -51.64
N LEU A 12 65.22 -22.21 -50.65
CA LEU A 12 66.51 -22.80 -50.28
C LEU A 12 66.37 -24.28 -49.88
N GLU A 13 65.37 -24.59 -49.06
CA GLU A 13 65.08 -25.96 -48.62
C GLU A 13 64.70 -26.86 -49.81
N ALA A 14 63.83 -26.38 -50.69
CA ALA A 14 63.42 -27.10 -51.89
C ALA A 14 64.61 -27.37 -52.81
N TYR A 15 65.47 -26.37 -53.01
CA TYR A 15 66.69 -26.47 -53.81
C TYR A 15 67.65 -27.55 -53.25
N ILE A 16 67.90 -27.54 -51.93
CA ILE A 16 68.75 -28.52 -51.27
C ILE A 16 68.14 -29.93 -51.39
N ASN A 17 66.83 -30.09 -51.22
CA ASN A 17 66.18 -31.41 -51.28
C ASN A 17 66.20 -32.03 -52.69
N GLN A 18 66.11 -31.20 -53.73
CA GLN A 18 66.13 -31.61 -55.13
C GLN A 18 67.54 -31.84 -55.69
N SER A 19 68.58 -31.43 -54.95
CA SER A 19 69.98 -31.56 -55.37
C SER A 19 70.43 -33.02 -55.57
N LYS A 20 71.35 -33.26 -56.51
CA LYS A 20 71.85 -34.61 -56.83
C LYS A 20 72.70 -35.18 -55.68
N LYS A 21 72.62 -36.49 -55.43
CA LYS A 21 73.55 -37.16 -54.51
C LYS A 21 74.93 -37.29 -55.16
N ALA A 22 75.99 -37.04 -54.39
CA ALA A 22 77.35 -37.25 -54.83
C ALA A 22 77.66 -38.75 -54.97
N LEU A 23 78.63 -39.11 -55.82
CA LEU A 23 79.01 -40.50 -56.09
C LEU A 23 79.71 -41.19 -54.90
N ILE A 24 80.24 -40.43 -53.94
CA ILE A 24 80.96 -40.94 -52.78
C ILE A 24 80.40 -40.32 -51.49
N GLY A 25 79.89 -41.17 -50.60
CA GLY A 25 79.30 -40.78 -49.32
C GLY A 25 77.88 -40.20 -49.43
N ASN A 26 77.36 -39.65 -48.33
CA ASN A 26 75.99 -39.10 -48.25
C ASN A 26 75.92 -37.60 -48.53
N LYS A 27 76.78 -37.08 -49.42
CA LYS A 27 76.85 -35.64 -49.76
C LYS A 27 75.86 -35.28 -50.87
N ARG A 28 75.41 -34.03 -50.88
CA ARG A 28 74.62 -33.43 -51.96
C ARG A 28 75.50 -32.51 -52.82
N VAL A 29 75.24 -32.48 -54.12
CA VAL A 29 75.90 -31.59 -55.09
C VAL A 29 74.98 -30.41 -55.34
N VAL A 30 75.42 -29.21 -54.93
CA VAL A 30 74.68 -27.95 -55.05
C VAL A 30 75.52 -26.93 -55.83
N ASP A 31 74.86 -26.04 -56.56
CA ASP A 31 75.53 -24.89 -57.17
C ASP A 31 75.79 -23.82 -56.09
N PHE A 32 77.05 -23.42 -55.96
CA PHE A 32 77.45 -22.46 -54.93
C PHE A 32 76.86 -21.08 -55.20
N ASP A 33 76.81 -20.64 -56.45
CA ASP A 33 76.36 -19.31 -56.84
C ASP A 33 74.84 -19.20 -56.63
N GLU A 34 74.07 -20.24 -56.94
CA GLU A 34 72.62 -20.28 -56.72
C GLU A 34 72.28 -20.28 -55.22
N ILE A 35 72.97 -21.08 -54.40
CA ILE A 35 72.79 -21.09 -52.93
C ILE A 35 73.15 -19.73 -52.33
N MET A 36 74.28 -19.15 -52.76
CA MET A 36 74.75 -17.86 -52.25
C MET A 36 73.82 -16.71 -52.65
N ALA A 37 73.19 -16.76 -53.83
CA ALA A 37 72.17 -15.81 -54.23
C ALA A 37 70.94 -15.86 -53.31
N ILE A 38 70.43 -17.05 -52.98
CA ILE A 38 69.28 -17.22 -52.07
C ILE A 38 69.64 -16.75 -50.65
N ILE A 39 70.82 -17.11 -50.14
CA ILE A 39 71.30 -16.66 -48.82
C ILE A 39 71.41 -15.13 -48.77
N THR A 40 71.90 -14.50 -49.83
CA THR A 40 72.01 -13.04 -49.91
C THR A 40 70.64 -12.39 -49.93
N ALA A 41 69.70 -12.92 -50.72
CA ALA A 41 68.32 -12.45 -50.73
C ALA A 41 67.63 -12.60 -49.36
N ILE A 42 67.92 -13.67 -48.61
CA ILE A 42 67.46 -13.86 -47.23
C ILE A 42 68.05 -12.78 -46.32
N LYS A 43 69.36 -12.55 -46.38
CA LYS A 43 70.04 -11.54 -45.57
C LYS A 43 69.52 -10.13 -45.85
N ASP A 44 69.15 -9.83 -47.09
CA ASP A 44 68.64 -8.53 -47.49
C ASP A 44 67.16 -8.32 -47.10
N SER A 45 66.35 -9.37 -47.13
CA SER A 45 64.91 -9.32 -46.81
C SER A 45 64.61 -9.43 -45.32
N LEU A 46 65.35 -10.25 -44.57
CA LEU A 46 65.10 -10.56 -43.17
C LEU A 46 65.06 -9.33 -42.25
N PRO A 47 65.97 -8.34 -42.33
CA PRO A 47 65.92 -7.15 -41.49
C PRO A 47 64.64 -6.33 -41.70
N ASN A 48 64.14 -6.29 -42.94
CA ASN A 48 62.91 -5.59 -43.26
C ASN A 48 61.69 -6.33 -42.69
N ASP A 49 61.64 -7.65 -42.83
CA ASP A 49 60.54 -8.47 -42.28
C ASP A 49 60.49 -8.39 -40.74
N ILE A 50 61.65 -8.40 -40.06
CA ILE A 50 61.74 -8.20 -38.61
C ILE A 50 61.23 -6.81 -38.21
N LYS A 51 61.64 -5.75 -38.92
CA LYS A 51 61.15 -4.39 -38.66
C LYS A 51 59.64 -4.28 -38.84
N GLN A 52 59.09 -4.89 -39.88
CA GLN A 52 57.64 -4.92 -40.12
C GLN A 52 56.90 -5.66 -39.00
N ALA A 53 57.40 -6.83 -38.58
CA ALA A 53 56.83 -7.57 -37.46
C ALA A 53 56.85 -6.76 -36.16
N GLN A 54 57.98 -6.13 -35.83
CA GLN A 54 58.11 -5.26 -34.65
C GLN A 54 57.15 -4.07 -34.68
N TYR A 55 56.96 -3.46 -35.86
CA TYR A 55 56.00 -2.38 -36.04
C TYR A 55 54.57 -2.85 -35.77
N LEU A 56 54.15 -3.97 -36.35
CA LEU A 56 52.82 -4.55 -36.13
C LEU A 56 52.58 -4.92 -34.67
N LEU A 57 53.59 -5.45 -33.97
CA LEU A 57 53.50 -5.75 -32.54
C LEU A 57 53.28 -4.47 -31.73
N LYS A 58 54.03 -3.40 -32.03
CA LYS A 58 53.88 -2.10 -31.38
C LYS A 58 52.52 -1.47 -31.64
N GLU A 59 52.05 -1.53 -32.89
CA GLU A 59 50.75 -1.00 -33.29
C GLU A 59 49.61 -1.76 -32.58
N ARG A 60 49.67 -3.09 -32.57
CA ARG A 60 48.75 -3.93 -31.78
C ARG A 60 48.75 -3.54 -30.31
N ASP A 61 49.91 -3.34 -29.70
CA ASP A 61 50.00 -3.00 -28.28
C ASP A 61 49.39 -1.62 -27.99
N SER A 62 49.52 -0.65 -28.89
CA SER A 62 48.83 0.65 -28.82
C SER A 62 47.32 0.48 -28.88
N ILE A 63 46.83 -0.23 -29.91
CA ILE A 63 45.39 -0.48 -30.11
C ILE A 63 44.79 -1.18 -28.89
N MET A 64 45.47 -2.19 -28.36
CA MET A 64 45.01 -2.92 -27.18
C MET A 64 45.02 -2.04 -25.92
N GLY A 65 45.99 -1.13 -25.78
CA GLY A 65 46.05 -0.17 -24.69
C GLY A 65 44.88 0.82 -24.74
N GLU A 66 44.62 1.39 -25.91
CA GLU A 66 43.51 2.33 -26.15
C GLU A 66 42.15 1.65 -25.93
N ALA A 67 41.95 0.46 -26.49
CA ALA A 67 40.71 -0.29 -26.32
C ALA A 67 40.42 -0.63 -24.86
N ARG A 68 41.47 -0.97 -24.08
CA ARG A 68 41.34 -1.21 -22.63
C ARG A 68 40.98 0.07 -21.89
N ALA A 69 41.65 1.18 -22.19
CA ALA A 69 41.37 2.46 -21.55
C ALA A 69 39.94 2.94 -21.83
N GLU A 70 39.45 2.78 -23.06
CA GLU A 70 38.08 3.15 -23.42
C GLU A 70 37.07 2.22 -22.74
N ALA A 71 37.31 0.91 -22.70
CA ALA A 71 36.46 -0.04 -21.99
C ALA A 71 36.36 0.29 -20.49
N ASP A 72 37.49 0.60 -19.85
CA ASP A 72 37.52 1.01 -18.43
C ASP A 72 36.74 2.30 -18.20
N LYS A 73 36.83 3.26 -19.13
CA LYS A 73 36.08 4.51 -19.08
C LYS A 73 34.58 4.26 -19.19
N THR A 74 34.14 3.50 -20.20
CA THR A 74 32.72 3.15 -20.38
C THR A 74 32.16 2.44 -19.15
N LEU A 75 32.92 1.49 -18.57
CA LEU A 75 32.50 0.79 -17.35
C LEU A 75 32.35 1.75 -16.16
N ARG A 76 33.27 2.70 -15.99
CA ARG A 76 33.17 3.72 -14.93
C ARG A 76 31.95 4.60 -15.10
N GLU A 77 31.72 5.11 -16.31
CA GLU A 77 30.56 5.95 -16.63
C GLU A 77 29.25 5.20 -16.39
N ALA A 78 29.13 3.97 -16.89
CA ALA A 78 27.96 3.13 -16.69
C ALA A 78 27.70 2.82 -15.20
N ASN A 79 28.75 2.53 -14.43
CA ASN A 79 28.62 2.31 -12.99
C ASN A 79 28.17 3.59 -12.25
N GLN A 80 28.72 4.74 -12.60
CA GLN A 80 28.31 6.02 -12.01
C GLN A 80 26.85 6.36 -12.32
N GLU A 81 26.42 6.13 -13.56
CA GLU A 81 25.04 6.32 -13.98
C GLU A 81 24.09 5.38 -13.24
N ALA A 82 24.44 4.09 -13.15
CA ALA A 82 23.67 3.10 -12.39
C ALA A 82 23.54 3.48 -10.91
N GLU A 83 24.61 3.96 -10.29
CA GLU A 83 24.56 4.46 -8.91
C GLU A 83 23.65 5.68 -8.75
N MET A 84 23.69 6.64 -9.69
CA MET A 84 22.80 7.80 -9.68
C MET A 84 21.34 7.38 -9.80
N LEU A 85 21.03 6.49 -10.75
CA LEU A 85 19.68 5.97 -10.95
C LEU A 85 19.14 5.28 -9.69
N VAL A 86 19.95 4.44 -9.06
CA VAL A 86 19.56 3.78 -7.80
C VAL A 86 19.34 4.80 -6.69
N ARG A 87 20.21 5.80 -6.56
CA ARG A 87 20.05 6.87 -5.57
C ARG A 87 18.76 7.67 -5.78
N ASP A 88 18.46 8.05 -7.01
CA ASP A 88 17.27 8.83 -7.35
C ASP A 88 15.99 8.01 -7.14
N ALA A 89 15.97 6.75 -7.59
CA ALA A 89 14.84 5.84 -7.36
C ALA A 89 14.59 5.60 -5.86
N GLN A 90 15.66 5.46 -5.06
CA GLN A 90 15.54 5.34 -3.62
C GLN A 90 15.04 6.63 -2.96
N ARG A 91 15.41 7.81 -3.47
CA ARG A 91 14.91 9.09 -2.96
C ARG A 91 13.42 9.23 -3.24
N GLU A 92 13.00 8.96 -4.47
CA GLU A 92 11.59 9.02 -4.86
C GLU A 92 10.74 8.04 -4.04
N ALA A 93 11.18 6.79 -3.91
CA ALA A 93 10.48 5.78 -3.12
C ALA A 93 10.31 6.21 -1.65
N ARG A 94 11.34 6.82 -1.04
CA ARG A 94 11.24 7.35 0.33
C ARG A 94 10.25 8.49 0.46
N GLU A 95 10.21 9.41 -0.50
CA GLU A 95 9.25 10.51 -0.49
C GLU A 95 7.81 9.99 -0.65
N THR A 96 7.58 9.03 -1.54
CA THR A 96 6.25 8.39 -1.69
C THR A 96 5.82 7.68 -0.41
N LEU A 97 6.72 6.94 0.24
CA LEU A 97 6.43 6.28 1.52
C LEU A 97 6.07 7.30 2.60
N LYS A 98 6.85 8.37 2.74
CA LYS A 98 6.59 9.43 3.70
C LYS A 98 5.24 10.12 3.47
N GLN A 99 4.89 10.36 2.20
CA GLN A 99 3.57 10.91 1.85
C GLN A 99 2.44 9.93 2.19
N ALA A 100 2.62 8.65 1.87
CA ALA A 100 1.64 7.61 2.18
C ALA A 100 1.41 7.46 3.69
N GLU A 101 2.49 7.51 4.49
CA GLU A 101 2.43 7.51 5.95
C GLU A 101 1.65 8.72 6.47
N ALA A 102 1.99 9.94 6.01
CA ALA A 102 1.27 11.16 6.42
C ALA A 102 -0.23 11.12 6.04
N MET A 103 -0.56 10.58 4.86
CA MET A 103 -1.95 10.40 4.43
C MET A 103 -2.69 9.35 5.26
N ALA A 104 -2.00 8.29 5.68
CA ALA A 104 -2.59 7.26 6.54
C ALA A 104 -2.88 7.81 7.94
N ASP A 105 -1.93 8.55 8.52
CA ASP A 105 -2.09 9.20 9.82
C ASP A 105 -3.25 10.20 9.79
N GLU A 106 -3.34 11.02 8.74
CA GLU A 106 -4.44 11.97 8.59
C GLU A 106 -5.79 11.27 8.46
N LYS A 107 -5.87 10.17 7.67
CA LYS A 107 -7.10 9.37 7.57
C LYS A 107 -7.51 8.76 8.91
N LEU A 108 -6.54 8.25 9.68
CA LEU A 108 -6.82 7.72 11.02
C LEU A 108 -7.31 8.81 11.97
N ARG A 109 -6.70 9.99 11.92
CA ARG A 109 -7.14 11.16 12.70
C ARG A 109 -8.58 11.54 12.36
N MET A 110 -8.89 11.70 11.08
CA MET A 110 -10.24 12.02 10.62
C MET A 110 -11.27 10.97 11.04
N ALA A 111 -10.94 9.68 10.87
CA ALA A 111 -11.83 8.59 11.26
C ALA A 111 -12.10 8.57 12.77
N ASN A 112 -11.10 8.87 13.60
CA ASN A 112 -11.26 8.97 15.04
C ASN A 112 -12.12 10.19 15.44
N GLU A 113 -11.92 11.33 14.78
CA GLU A 113 -12.74 12.53 15.01
C GLU A 113 -14.21 12.30 14.60
N GLU A 114 -14.47 11.70 13.45
CA GLU A 114 -15.83 11.31 13.03
C GLU A 114 -16.46 10.30 13.99
N ALA A 115 -15.71 9.29 14.44
CA ALA A 115 -16.19 8.33 15.41
C ALA A 115 -16.58 9.01 16.73
N GLU A 116 -15.77 9.97 17.21
CA GLU A 116 -16.08 10.74 18.41
C GLU A 116 -17.35 11.59 18.25
N ILE A 117 -17.52 12.24 17.09
CA ILE A 117 -18.74 12.99 16.77
C ILE A 117 -19.97 12.08 16.82
N ILE A 118 -19.93 10.94 16.13
CA ILE A 118 -21.05 9.99 16.08
C ILE A 118 -21.40 9.48 17.48
N VAL A 119 -20.38 9.15 18.29
CA VAL A 119 -20.59 8.69 19.68
C VAL A 119 -21.23 9.79 20.53
N ASN A 120 -20.77 11.04 20.40
CA ASN A 120 -21.32 12.17 21.15
C ASN A 120 -22.76 12.48 20.72
N GLU A 121 -23.06 12.47 19.43
CA GLU A 121 -24.42 12.62 18.90
C GLU A 121 -25.35 11.51 19.40
N ALA A 122 -24.90 10.26 19.37
CA ALA A 122 -25.67 9.12 19.87
C ALA A 122 -25.99 9.27 21.37
N LYS A 123 -25.01 9.71 22.18
CA LYS A 123 -25.21 9.98 23.61
C LYS A 123 -26.22 11.10 23.85
N HIS A 124 -26.12 12.20 23.10
CA HIS A 124 -27.07 13.30 23.18
C HIS A 124 -28.49 12.84 22.84
N LYS A 125 -28.64 12.08 21.75
CA LYS A 125 -29.94 11.55 21.34
C LYS A 125 -30.51 10.58 22.38
N GLN A 126 -29.66 9.73 22.96
CA GLN A 126 -30.05 8.83 24.02
C GLN A 126 -30.57 9.57 25.25
N MET A 127 -29.90 10.66 25.67
CA MET A 127 -30.36 11.50 26.78
C MET A 127 -31.73 12.13 26.49
N GLU A 128 -31.95 12.67 25.30
CA GLU A 128 -33.25 13.20 24.89
C GLU A 128 -34.37 12.16 24.98
N LEU A 129 -34.10 10.94 24.49
CA LEU A 129 -35.09 9.85 24.52
C LEU A 129 -35.41 9.39 25.94
N ILE A 130 -34.42 9.36 26.84
CA ILE A 130 -34.64 9.01 28.26
C ILE A 130 -35.54 10.05 28.93
N ASP A 131 -35.28 11.34 28.69
CA ASP A 131 -36.07 12.43 29.27
C ASP A 131 -37.54 12.38 28.81
N GLN A 132 -37.77 12.18 27.50
CA GLN A 132 -39.12 11.97 26.97
C GLN A 132 -39.84 10.78 27.63
N HIS A 133 -39.10 9.71 27.93
CA HIS A 133 -39.67 8.52 28.57
C HIS A 133 -40.04 8.77 30.04
N GLN A 134 -39.27 9.61 30.75
CA GLN A 134 -39.58 10.04 32.12
C GLN A 134 -40.86 10.88 32.17
N ILE A 135 -41.01 11.86 31.29
CA ILE A 135 -42.23 12.68 31.19
C ILE A 135 -43.44 11.79 30.93
N THR A 136 -43.34 10.85 29.99
CA THR A 136 -44.41 9.91 29.67
C THR A 136 -44.80 9.03 30.87
N ARG A 137 -43.81 8.53 31.60
CA ARG A 137 -44.03 7.70 32.81
C ARG A 137 -44.71 8.52 33.91
N MET A 138 -44.24 9.73 34.17
CA MET A 138 -44.84 10.65 35.15
C MET A 138 -46.29 11.02 34.78
N ALA A 139 -46.55 11.35 33.52
CA ALA A 139 -47.90 11.65 33.05
C ALA A 139 -48.85 10.46 33.22
N THR A 140 -48.36 9.24 32.93
CA THR A 140 -49.13 7.99 33.12
C THR A 140 -49.47 7.76 34.60
N GLU A 141 -48.51 8.01 35.49
CA GLU A 141 -48.69 7.88 36.94
C GLU A 141 -49.65 8.94 37.49
N GLN A 142 -49.52 10.19 37.07
CA GLN A 142 -50.45 11.27 37.41
C GLN A 142 -51.87 10.98 36.92
N ALA A 143 -52.03 10.49 35.70
CA ALA A 143 -53.33 10.11 35.15
C ALA A 143 -53.97 8.98 35.98
N LYS A 144 -53.18 7.98 36.39
CA LYS A 144 -53.65 6.89 37.26
C LYS A 144 -54.16 7.41 38.60
N ASN A 145 -53.40 8.29 39.26
CA ASN A 145 -53.79 8.88 40.54
C ASN A 145 -55.07 9.71 40.42
N MET A 146 -55.17 10.56 39.40
CA MET A 146 -56.38 11.34 39.13
C MET A 146 -57.61 10.46 38.94
N LEU A 147 -57.45 9.31 38.27
CA LEU A 147 -58.53 8.38 38.00
C LEU A 147 -58.96 7.62 39.27
N GLU A 148 -58.02 7.31 40.17
CA GLU A 148 -58.32 6.76 41.50
C GLU A 148 -59.06 7.77 42.39
N ASP A 149 -58.61 9.01 42.41
CA ASP A 149 -59.25 10.09 43.16
C ASP A 149 -60.66 10.39 42.65
N ALA A 150 -60.84 10.49 41.33
CA ALA A 150 -62.15 10.66 40.72
C ALA A 150 -63.08 9.48 41.05
N LYS A 151 -62.57 8.24 41.03
CA LYS A 151 -63.33 7.06 41.47
C LYS A 151 -63.69 7.13 42.95
N LYS A 152 -62.82 7.64 43.81
CA LYS A 152 -63.07 7.80 45.24
C LYS A 152 -64.14 8.87 45.49
N GLN A 153 -63.99 10.05 44.91
CA GLN A 153 -64.99 11.13 45.00
C GLN A 153 -66.35 10.67 44.46
N ALA A 154 -66.40 9.97 43.33
CA ALA A 154 -67.66 9.44 42.80
C ALA A 154 -68.33 8.45 43.77
N ARG A 155 -67.55 7.61 44.47
CA ARG A 155 -68.09 6.72 45.52
C ARG A 155 -68.63 7.52 46.69
N GLU A 156 -67.90 8.52 47.17
CA GLU A 156 -68.30 9.38 48.28
C GLU A 156 -69.58 10.16 47.95
N ILE A 157 -69.66 10.79 46.77
CA ILE A 157 -70.86 11.49 46.29
C ILE A 157 -72.05 10.52 46.25
N ARG A 158 -71.86 9.30 45.76
CA ARG A 158 -72.94 8.31 45.68
C ARG A 158 -73.42 7.86 47.07
N LEU A 159 -72.51 7.71 48.03
CA LEU A 159 -72.84 7.38 49.42
C LEU A 159 -73.56 8.54 50.10
N GLY A 160 -72.99 9.74 50.07
CA GLY A 160 -73.62 10.93 50.63
C GLY A 160 -74.98 11.25 49.98
N GLY A 161 -75.13 10.99 48.68
CA GLY A 161 -76.41 11.11 47.99
C GLY A 161 -77.45 10.09 48.47
N ARG A 162 -77.04 8.85 48.79
CA ARG A 162 -77.93 7.85 49.40
C ARG A 162 -78.34 8.28 50.81
N GLU A 163 -77.38 8.68 51.64
CA GLU A 163 -77.65 9.16 53.01
C GLU A 163 -78.59 10.37 53.00
N TYR A 164 -78.40 11.30 52.07
CA TYR A 164 -79.28 12.46 51.89
C TYR A 164 -80.72 12.05 51.50
N VAL A 165 -80.87 11.10 50.58
CA VAL A 165 -82.20 10.59 50.18
C VAL A 165 -82.87 9.88 51.35
N ASP A 166 -82.14 9.05 52.10
CA ASP A 166 -82.67 8.37 53.29
C ASP A 166 -83.14 9.36 54.36
N ASP A 167 -82.32 10.38 54.68
CA ASP A 167 -82.70 11.43 55.64
C ASP A 167 -83.93 12.23 55.17
N MET A 168 -84.01 12.53 53.86
CA MET A 168 -85.17 13.21 53.29
C MET A 168 -86.43 12.35 53.33
N LEU A 169 -86.33 11.04 53.06
CA LEU A 169 -87.43 10.09 53.17
C LEU A 169 -87.89 9.92 54.62
N ALA A 170 -86.97 9.81 55.57
CA ALA A 170 -87.29 9.72 56.99
C ALA A 170 -88.03 10.97 57.49
N LYS A 171 -87.59 12.17 57.08
CA LYS A 171 -88.28 13.43 57.37
C LYS A 171 -89.68 13.47 56.76
N LEU A 172 -89.84 12.99 55.52
CA LEU A 172 -91.14 12.92 54.85
C LEU A 172 -92.08 11.95 55.58
N GLU A 173 -91.59 10.79 55.98
CA GLU A 173 -92.35 9.79 56.76
C GLU A 173 -92.83 10.38 58.08
N ALA A 174 -91.95 11.01 58.85
CA ALA A 174 -92.31 11.66 60.11
C ALA A 174 -93.38 12.75 59.94
N GLN A 175 -93.30 13.54 58.86
CA GLN A 175 -94.30 14.56 58.55
C GLN A 175 -95.65 13.95 58.16
N LEU A 176 -95.64 12.87 57.37
CA LEU A 176 -96.86 12.15 57.00
C LEU A 176 -97.50 11.48 58.22
N GLU A 177 -96.71 10.89 59.11
CA GLU A 177 -97.21 10.28 60.35
C GLU A 177 -97.84 11.32 61.28
N LYS A 178 -97.21 12.49 61.42
CA LYS A 178 -97.78 13.63 62.15
C LYS A 178 -99.15 14.02 61.58
N ASN A 179 -99.22 14.24 60.26
CA ASN A 179 -100.47 14.61 59.59
C ASN A 179 -101.54 13.50 59.74
N LEU A 180 -101.16 12.22 59.67
CA LEU A 180 -102.08 11.10 59.81
C LEU A 180 -102.61 10.98 61.24
N ASN A 181 -101.77 11.24 62.24
CA ASN A 181 -102.18 11.31 63.64
C ASN A 181 -103.15 12.48 63.88
N GLU A 182 -102.92 13.65 63.29
CA GLU A 182 -103.87 14.78 63.33
C GLU A 182 -105.23 14.38 62.72
N VAL A 183 -105.23 13.68 61.57
CA VAL A 183 -106.47 13.17 60.95
C VAL A 183 -107.17 12.13 61.82
N ARG A 184 -106.43 11.21 62.45
CA ARG A 184 -106.98 10.21 63.38
C ARG A 184 -107.59 10.88 64.62
N GLN A 185 -106.91 11.87 65.18
CA GLN A 185 -107.40 12.66 66.31
C GLN A 185 -108.72 13.34 65.95
N ASN A 186 -108.76 14.02 64.80
CA ASN A 186 -109.97 14.66 64.27
C ASN A 186 -111.12 13.66 64.05
N ARG A 187 -110.82 12.44 63.59
CA ARG A 187 -111.82 11.36 63.42
C ARG A 187 -112.30 10.76 64.74
N SER A 188 -111.51 10.77 65.80
CA SER A 188 -111.90 10.28 67.13
C SER A 188 -112.74 11.30 67.92
N THR A 189 -112.70 12.57 67.52
CA THR A 189 -113.51 13.66 68.05
C THR A 189 -114.84 13.87 67.29
N LEU A 190 -115.11 13.06 66.27
CA LEU A 190 -116.39 12.94 65.55
C LEU A 190 -117.18 11.75 66.12
#